data_AF-A0A931KQJ2-F1
#
_entry.id   AF-A0A931KQJ2-F1
#
_cell.length_a   1.000
_cell.length_b   1.000
_cell.length_c   1.000
_cell.angle_alpha   90.00
_cell.angle_beta   90.00
_cell.angle_gamma   90.00
#
_symmetry.space_group_name_H-M   'P 1'
#
loop_
_entity.id
_entity.type
_entity.pdbx_description
1 polymer ?
#
loop_
_entity_poly.entity_id
_entity_poly.type
_entity_poly.pdbx_seq_one_letter_code
_entity_poly.pdbx_strand_id
1 'polypeptide(L)'
;MNYRNNITTIMQETLLRKLHEYIRDNNPDLLLTLQEENRLTDYLNESVASVDGLINQLVVENQPPSVIEEQCMEELTKPLKPSRYSYIKSILEEEFPNDFERMLNSNVLTTELINMITVCDAVFEEFEFSEATEDNRFLRYAITGAVYEYLNKG
;
A
#
# COMPACT_ATOMS: atom_id res chain seq x y z
N MET A 1 -16.20 -33.41 4.12
CA MET A 1 -15.53 -32.12 3.95
C MET A 1 -14.44 -32.33 2.91
N ASN A 2 -14.49 -31.64 1.76
CA ASN A 2 -13.65 -31.94 0.60
C ASN A 2 -12.23 -31.36 0.80
N TYR A 3 -11.17 -32.12 0.53
CA TYR A 3 -9.77 -31.68 0.73
C TYR A 3 -9.45 -30.35 0.03
N ARG A 4 -10.04 -30.12 -1.15
CA ARG A 4 -9.91 -28.87 -1.92
C ARG A 4 -10.50 -27.66 -1.18
N ASN A 5 -11.69 -27.80 -0.60
CA ASN A 5 -12.33 -26.71 0.15
C ASN A 5 -11.49 -26.29 1.36
N ASN A 6 -10.77 -27.24 1.97
CA ASN A 6 -9.87 -26.96 3.09
C ASN A 6 -8.66 -26.11 2.63
N ILE A 7 -8.04 -26.45 1.50
CA ILE A 7 -6.93 -25.68 0.92
C ILE A 7 -7.37 -24.24 0.59
N THR A 8 -8.54 -24.07 -0.04
CA THR A 8 -9.06 -22.74 -0.37
C THR A 8 -9.26 -21.88 0.88
N THR A 9 -9.86 -22.43 1.95
CA THR A 9 -10.05 -21.67 3.21
C THR A 9 -8.72 -21.29 3.88
N ILE A 10 -7.75 -22.21 3.97
CA ILE A 10 -6.43 -21.91 4.54
C ILE A 10 -5.72 -20.83 3.71
N MET A 11 -5.86 -20.87 2.38
CA MET A 11 -5.27 -19.87 1.49
C MET A 11 -5.88 -18.49 1.72
N GLN A 12 -7.22 -18.39 1.82
CA GLN A 12 -7.90 -17.13 2.11
C GLN A 12 -7.44 -16.52 3.44
N GLU A 13 -7.35 -17.31 4.51
CA GLU A 13 -6.85 -16.83 5.82
C GLU A 13 -5.40 -16.32 5.72
N THR A 14 -4.56 -17.00 4.92
CA THR A 14 -3.18 -16.60 4.67
C THR A 14 -3.10 -15.28 3.91
N LEU A 15 -3.90 -15.13 2.86
CA LEU A 15 -3.96 -13.91 2.05
C LEU A 15 -4.50 -12.72 2.83
N LEU A 16 -5.53 -12.91 3.67
CA LEU A 16 -6.05 -11.85 4.56
C LEU A 16 -4.96 -11.27 5.45
N ARG A 17 -4.20 -12.15 6.12
CA ARG A 17 -3.09 -11.71 6.99
C ARG A 17 -2.01 -10.99 6.19
N LYS A 18 -1.59 -11.54 5.04
CA LYS A 18 -0.54 -10.96 4.21
C LYS A 18 -0.94 -9.64 3.56
N LEU A 19 -2.19 -9.50 3.11
CA LEU A 19 -2.70 -8.26 2.56
C LEU A 19 -2.76 -7.17 3.64
N HIS A 20 -3.20 -7.52 4.85
CA HIS A 20 -3.18 -6.58 5.97
C HIS A 20 -1.74 -6.14 6.33
N GLU A 21 -0.79 -7.08 6.40
CA GLU A 21 0.65 -6.77 6.61
C GLU A 21 1.18 -5.86 5.49
N TYR A 22 0.85 -6.15 4.23
CA TYR A 22 1.27 -5.36 3.09
C TYR A 22 0.74 -3.92 3.14
N ILE A 23 -0.55 -3.74 3.43
CA ILE A 23 -1.17 -2.41 3.54
C ILE A 23 -0.55 -1.65 4.70
N ARG A 24 -0.35 -2.28 5.86
CA ARG A 24 0.31 -1.64 7.01
C ARG A 24 1.71 -1.10 6.66
N ASP A 25 2.48 -1.86 5.90
CA ASP A 25 3.88 -1.52 5.64
C ASP A 25 4.04 -0.58 4.44
N ASN A 26 3.12 -0.61 3.48
CA ASN A 26 3.23 0.14 2.22
C ASN A 26 2.19 1.25 2.05
N ASN A 27 1.01 1.14 2.64
CA ASN A 27 -0.11 2.06 2.47
C ASN A 27 -0.75 2.38 3.84
N PRO A 28 0.03 2.83 4.84
CA PRO A 28 -0.49 3.11 6.18
C PRO A 28 -1.50 4.26 6.21
N ASP A 29 -1.46 5.15 5.21
CA ASP A 29 -2.49 6.15 4.94
C ASP A 29 -3.84 5.50 4.64
N LEU A 30 -3.88 4.56 3.68
CA LEU A 30 -5.09 3.77 3.40
C LEU A 30 -5.55 2.97 4.63
N LEU A 31 -4.61 2.37 5.38
CA LEU A 31 -4.94 1.62 6.60
C LEU A 31 -5.68 2.52 7.60
N LEU A 32 -5.18 3.74 7.82
CA LEU A 32 -5.78 4.70 8.74
C LEU A 32 -7.19 5.07 8.28
N THR A 33 -7.37 5.44 7.01
CA THR A 33 -8.70 5.76 6.44
C THR A 33 -9.68 4.61 6.61
N LEU A 34 -9.28 3.37 6.29
CA LEU A 34 -10.13 2.20 6.44
C LEU A 34 -10.52 1.91 7.89
N GLN A 35 -9.63 2.20 8.85
CA GLN A 35 -9.91 2.05 10.28
C GLN A 35 -10.87 3.14 10.78
N GLU A 36 -10.67 4.39 10.39
CA GLU A 36 -11.55 5.51 10.73
C GLU A 36 -12.96 5.30 10.19
N GLU A 37 -13.08 4.76 8.98
CA GLU A 37 -14.36 4.42 8.35
C GLU A 37 -14.98 3.12 8.89
N ASN A 38 -14.31 2.36 9.75
CA ASN A 38 -14.69 1.01 10.19
C ASN A 38 -14.88 0.01 9.02
N ARG A 39 -14.12 0.17 7.93
CA ARG A 39 -14.23 -0.62 6.69
C ARG A 39 -13.07 -1.58 6.45
N LEU A 40 -12.05 -1.60 7.33
CA LEU A 40 -10.87 -2.45 7.16
C LEU A 40 -11.21 -3.93 6.97
N THR A 41 -12.06 -4.49 7.82
CA THR A 41 -12.44 -5.91 7.74
C THR A 41 -13.18 -6.22 6.44
N ASP A 42 -14.11 -5.35 6.04
CA ASP A 42 -14.88 -5.53 4.80
C ASP A 42 -13.96 -5.44 3.57
N TYR A 43 -13.10 -4.41 3.52
CA TYR A 43 -12.14 -4.22 2.45
C TYR A 43 -11.22 -5.44 2.25
N LEU A 44 -10.66 -5.98 3.34
CA LEU A 44 -9.77 -7.14 3.27
C LEU A 44 -10.52 -8.39 2.78
N ASN A 45 -11.73 -8.64 3.29
CA ASN A 45 -12.54 -9.79 2.89
C ASN A 45 -12.99 -9.69 1.43
N GLU A 46 -13.45 -8.52 0.98
CA GLU A 46 -13.86 -8.26 -0.40
C GLU A 46 -12.66 -8.41 -1.36
N SER A 47 -11.50 -7.88 -0.98
CA SER A 47 -10.27 -8.01 -1.76
C SER A 47 -9.88 -9.48 -1.92
N VAL A 48 -9.81 -10.26 -0.83
CA VAL A 48 -9.45 -11.68 -0.90
C VAL A 48 -10.51 -12.49 -1.65
N ALA A 49 -11.79 -12.20 -1.47
CA ALA A 49 -12.86 -12.85 -2.23
C ALA A 49 -12.75 -12.60 -3.74
N SER A 50 -12.21 -11.44 -4.16
CA SER A 50 -12.03 -11.12 -5.58
C SER A 50 -11.06 -12.07 -6.31
N VAL A 51 -10.14 -12.72 -5.57
CA VAL A 51 -9.18 -13.69 -6.12
C VAL A 51 -9.60 -15.15 -5.93
N ASP A 52 -10.80 -15.44 -5.42
CA ASP A 52 -11.29 -16.82 -5.23
C ASP A 52 -11.28 -17.64 -6.54
N GLY A 53 -11.60 -16.99 -7.67
CA GLY A 53 -11.52 -17.61 -8.98
C GLY A 53 -10.09 -18.08 -9.31
N LEU A 54 -9.10 -17.24 -9.03
CA LEU A 54 -7.68 -17.52 -9.24
C LEU A 54 -7.20 -18.64 -8.31
N ILE A 55 -7.55 -18.59 -7.02
CA ILE A 55 -7.21 -19.64 -6.05
C ILE A 55 -7.72 -21.00 -6.55
N ASN A 56 -9.00 -21.07 -6.94
CA ASN A 56 -9.60 -22.31 -7.39
C ASN A 56 -8.97 -22.84 -8.68
N GLN A 57 -8.64 -21.95 -9.62
CA GLN A 57 -7.93 -22.31 -10.84
C GLN A 57 -6.58 -22.95 -10.51
N LEU A 58 -5.75 -22.29 -9.70
CA LEU A 58 -4.39 -22.75 -9.40
C LEU A 58 -4.38 -24.03 -8.55
N VAL A 59 -5.38 -24.22 -7.68
CA VAL A 59 -5.59 -25.50 -6.96
C VAL A 59 -5.93 -26.63 -7.94
N VAL A 60 -6.77 -26.38 -8.95
CA VAL A 60 -7.11 -27.38 -9.98
C VAL A 60 -5.88 -27.74 -10.83
N GLU A 61 -5.02 -26.77 -11.09
CA GLU A 61 -3.75 -26.96 -11.78
C GLU A 61 -2.68 -27.67 -10.93
N ASN A 62 -2.98 -28.03 -9.67
CA ASN A 62 -2.06 -28.61 -8.68
C ASN A 62 -0.81 -27.76 -8.43
N GLN A 63 -0.96 -26.43 -8.45
CA GLN A 63 0.14 -25.54 -8.10
C GLN A 63 0.52 -25.68 -6.61
N PRO A 64 1.82 -25.54 -6.27
CA PRO A 64 2.24 -25.49 -4.88
C PRO A 64 1.59 -24.31 -4.14
N PRO A 65 1.23 -24.43 -2.84
CA PRO A 65 0.62 -23.35 -2.08
C PRO A 65 1.39 -22.02 -2.12
N SER A 66 2.73 -22.07 -2.16
CA SER A 66 3.57 -20.87 -2.27
C SER A 66 3.37 -20.11 -3.59
N VAL A 67 3.14 -20.83 -4.69
CA VAL A 67 2.88 -20.24 -6.01
C VAL A 67 1.49 -19.62 -6.06
N ILE A 68 0.50 -20.29 -5.46
CA ILE A 68 -0.87 -19.76 -5.34
C ILE A 68 -0.86 -18.46 -4.54
N GLU A 69 -0.17 -18.46 -3.40
CA GLU A 69 -0.03 -17.30 -2.55
C GLU A 69 0.64 -16.13 -3.27
N GLU A 70 1.77 -16.37 -3.95
CA GLU A 70 2.52 -15.35 -4.70
C GLU A 70 1.66 -14.68 -5.77
N GLN A 71 1.00 -15.47 -6.63
CA GLN A 71 0.18 -14.94 -7.71
C GLN A 71 -1.07 -14.20 -7.19
N CYS A 72 -1.70 -14.72 -6.14
CA CYS A 72 -2.83 -14.01 -5.54
C CYS A 72 -2.40 -12.69 -4.89
N MET A 73 -1.25 -12.67 -4.21
CA MET A 73 -0.71 -11.43 -3.64
C MET A 73 -0.29 -10.42 -4.71
N GLU A 74 0.19 -10.87 -5.87
CA GLU A 74 0.48 -10.00 -7.00
C GLU A 74 -0.79 -9.27 -7.48
N GLU A 75 -1.90 -10.01 -7.69
CA GLU A 75 -3.18 -9.42 -8.09
C GLU A 75 -3.78 -8.52 -6.99
N LEU A 76 -3.75 -8.95 -5.73
CA LEU A 76 -4.29 -8.18 -4.59
C LEU A 76 -3.56 -6.85 -4.36
N THR A 77 -2.25 -6.80 -4.64
CA THR A 77 -1.43 -5.61 -4.38
C THR A 77 -1.28 -4.70 -5.57
N LYS A 78 -1.67 -5.13 -6.77
CA LYS A 78 -1.67 -4.33 -7.99
C LYS A 78 -2.36 -2.97 -7.85
N PRO A 79 -3.59 -2.85 -7.31
CA PRO A 79 -4.24 -1.54 -7.15
C PRO A 79 -3.61 -0.67 -6.05
N LEU A 80 -2.71 -1.22 -5.23
CA LEU A 80 -2.01 -0.53 -4.15
C LEU A 80 -0.62 -0.01 -4.58
N LYS A 81 -0.32 -0.08 -5.89
CA LYS A 81 0.95 0.33 -6.47
C LYS A 81 0.73 1.43 -7.52
N PRO A 82 1.61 2.42 -7.59
CA PRO A 82 2.68 2.70 -6.65
C PRO A 82 2.14 3.31 -5.35
N SER A 83 2.89 3.15 -4.26
CA SER A 83 2.48 3.69 -2.95
C SER A 83 2.87 5.16 -2.82
N ARG A 84 1.88 6.02 -2.53
CA ARG A 84 2.11 7.43 -2.17
C ARG A 84 3.01 7.56 -0.93
N TYR A 85 2.82 6.68 0.05
CA TYR A 85 3.64 6.65 1.26
C TYR A 85 5.11 6.34 0.96
N SER A 86 5.39 5.29 0.19
CA SER A 86 6.75 4.95 -0.21
C SER A 86 7.38 6.05 -1.06
N TYR A 87 6.59 6.70 -1.93
CA TYR A 87 7.04 7.81 -2.77
C TYR A 87 7.42 9.04 -1.95
N ILE A 88 6.56 9.50 -1.03
CA ILE A 88 6.92 10.63 -0.16
C ILE A 88 8.08 10.27 0.75
N LYS A 89 8.15 9.03 1.24
CA LYS A 89 9.27 8.57 2.06
C LYS A 89 10.60 8.67 1.30
N SER A 90 10.66 8.26 0.04
CA SER A 90 11.90 8.38 -0.75
C SER A 90 12.28 9.85 -0.99
N ILE A 91 11.30 10.71 -1.26
CA ILE A 91 11.54 12.17 -1.39
C ILE A 91 12.09 12.74 -0.09
N LEU A 92 11.49 12.37 1.05
CA LEU A 92 11.92 12.85 2.36
C LEU A 92 13.35 12.39 2.69
N GLU A 93 13.67 11.13 2.40
CA GLU A 93 15.00 10.55 2.61
C GLU A 93 16.07 11.18 1.69
N GLU A 94 15.76 11.41 0.42
CA GLU A 94 16.70 11.92 -0.58
C GLU A 94 16.89 13.45 -0.51
N GLU A 95 15.80 14.21 -0.38
CA GLU A 95 15.83 15.68 -0.47
C GLU A 95 15.90 16.37 0.90
N PHE A 96 15.42 15.71 1.97
CA PHE A 96 15.31 16.26 3.31
C PHE A 96 15.87 15.32 4.40
N PRO A 97 17.10 14.79 4.25
CA PRO A 97 17.63 13.73 5.12
C PRO A 97 17.67 14.10 6.61
N ASN A 98 17.91 15.38 6.94
CA ASN A 98 17.91 15.84 8.33
C ASN A 98 16.51 15.77 8.96
N ASP A 99 15.46 16.10 8.21
CA ASP A 99 14.08 16.02 8.66
C ASP A 99 13.64 14.55 8.78
N PHE A 100 14.03 13.72 7.81
CA PHE A 100 13.84 12.27 7.85
C PHE A 100 14.45 11.65 9.12
N GLU A 101 15.73 11.89 9.38
CA GLU A 101 16.41 11.36 10.57
C GLU A 101 15.80 11.87 11.87
N ARG A 102 15.41 13.16 11.93
CA ARG A 102 14.74 13.73 13.11
C ARG A 102 13.42 13.04 13.39
N MET A 103 12.59 12.83 12.36
CA MET A 103 11.29 12.18 12.49
C MET A 103 11.42 10.70 12.85
N LEU A 104 12.41 10.02 12.27
CA LEU A 104 12.73 8.63 12.60
C LEU A 104 13.14 8.49 14.07
N ASN A 105 14.08 9.31 14.53
CA ASN A 105 14.56 9.28 15.92
C ASN A 105 13.49 9.68 16.95
N SER A 106 12.47 10.43 16.51
CA SER A 106 11.35 10.86 17.36
C SER A 106 10.13 9.94 17.29
N ASN A 107 10.19 8.84 16.51
CA ASN A 107 9.08 7.90 16.27
C ASN A 107 7.80 8.57 15.73
N VAL A 108 7.93 9.62 14.93
CA VAL A 108 6.79 10.31 14.30
C VAL A 108 6.75 10.15 12.78
N LEU A 109 7.75 9.49 12.19
CA LEU A 109 7.91 9.38 10.73
C LEU A 109 6.64 8.90 10.01
N THR A 110 5.98 7.84 10.47
CA THR A 110 4.76 7.33 9.82
C THR A 110 3.64 8.36 9.83
N THR A 111 3.39 9.01 10.97
CA THR A 111 2.34 10.03 11.10
C THR A 111 2.65 11.26 10.24
N GLU A 112 3.91 11.71 10.23
CA GLU A 112 4.33 12.86 9.43
C GLU A 112 4.24 12.57 7.93
N LEU A 113 4.60 11.36 7.49
CA LEU A 113 4.42 10.93 6.10
C LEU A 113 2.95 10.93 5.69
N ILE A 114 2.04 10.44 6.55
CA ILE A 114 0.60 10.49 6.28
C ILE A 114 0.12 11.93 6.14
N ASN A 115 0.55 12.84 7.03
CA ASN A 115 0.23 14.26 6.92
C ASN A 115 0.76 14.88 5.62
N MET A 116 1.98 14.51 5.20
CA MET A 116 2.57 14.95 3.95
C MET A 116 1.80 14.44 2.72
N ILE A 117 1.27 13.21 2.76
CA ILE A 117 0.39 12.68 1.69
C ILE A 117 -0.84 13.57 1.57
N THR A 118 -1.51 13.88 2.68
CA THR A 118 -2.71 14.72 2.69
C THR A 118 -2.47 16.10 2.07
N VAL A 119 -1.32 16.74 2.32
CA VAL A 119 -1.03 18.04 1.68
C VAL A 119 -0.65 17.92 0.20
N CYS A 120 -0.24 16.73 -0.23
CA CYS A 120 0.15 16.42 -1.61
C CYS A 120 -1.00 15.84 -2.46
N ASP A 121 -2.18 15.58 -1.89
CA ASP A 121 -3.27 14.89 -2.59
C ASP A 121 -3.64 15.55 -3.92
N ALA A 122 -3.79 16.88 -3.93
CA ALA A 122 -4.11 17.61 -5.16
C ALA A 122 -3.03 17.45 -6.25
N VAL A 123 -1.75 17.33 -5.86
CA VAL A 123 -0.64 17.11 -6.80
C VAL A 123 -0.69 15.67 -7.32
N PHE A 124 -0.92 14.68 -6.45
CA PHE A 124 -1.07 13.29 -6.90
C PHE A 124 -2.26 13.10 -7.85
N GLU A 125 -3.35 13.81 -7.62
CA GLU A 125 -4.53 13.82 -8.51
C GLU A 125 -4.24 14.52 -9.84
N GLU A 126 -3.61 15.70 -9.83
CA GLU A 126 -3.28 16.46 -11.04
C GLU A 126 -2.38 15.65 -12.00
N PHE A 127 -1.44 14.89 -11.44
CA PHE A 127 -0.48 14.09 -12.21
C PHE A 127 -0.93 12.64 -12.46
N GLU A 128 -2.14 12.26 -12.04
CA GLU A 128 -2.68 10.89 -12.14
C GLU A 128 -1.66 9.84 -11.66
N PHE A 129 -1.22 9.96 -10.40
CA PHE A 129 -0.15 9.13 -9.84
C PHE A 129 -0.37 7.63 -10.02
N SER A 130 0.54 7.00 -10.77
CA SER A 130 0.50 5.59 -11.18
C SER A 130 1.91 5.12 -11.57
N GLU A 131 2.11 3.82 -11.85
CA GLU A 131 3.41 3.28 -12.30
C GLU A 131 3.88 3.94 -13.61
N ALA A 132 2.95 4.47 -14.41
CA ALA A 132 3.29 5.18 -15.64
C ALA A 132 3.76 6.63 -15.40
N THR A 133 3.40 7.23 -14.26
CA THR A 133 3.62 8.65 -13.97
C THR A 133 4.54 8.90 -12.78
N GLU A 134 4.91 7.88 -12.00
CA GLU A 134 5.77 8.03 -10.80
C GLU A 134 7.14 8.63 -11.10
N ASP A 135 7.74 8.29 -12.25
CA ASP A 135 9.03 8.81 -12.71
C ASP A 135 8.93 10.21 -13.37
N ASN A 136 7.74 10.83 -13.37
CA ASN A 136 7.57 12.16 -13.93
C ASN A 136 8.32 13.20 -13.09
N ARG A 137 9.36 13.80 -13.67
CA ARG A 137 10.16 14.84 -13.00
C ARG A 137 9.33 16.03 -12.50
N PHE A 138 8.24 16.39 -13.18
CA PHE A 138 7.39 17.52 -12.79
C PHE A 138 6.54 17.17 -11.57
N LEU A 139 6.02 15.94 -11.50
CA LEU A 139 5.41 15.41 -10.29
C LEU A 139 6.42 15.47 -9.14
N ARG A 140 7.64 14.95 -9.36
CA ARG A 140 8.67 14.94 -8.32
C ARG A 140 8.98 16.35 -7.81
N TYR A 141 9.16 17.33 -8.70
CA TYR A 141 9.37 18.72 -8.29
C TYR A 141 8.19 19.32 -7.53
N ALA A 142 6.96 19.07 -7.96
CA ALA A 142 5.77 19.58 -7.30
C ALA A 142 5.61 19.00 -5.88
N ILE A 143 5.81 17.69 -5.72
CA ILE A 143 5.76 17.01 -4.42
C ILE A 143 6.91 17.50 -3.52
N THR A 144 8.14 17.59 -4.02
CA THR A 144 9.27 18.14 -3.24
C THR A 144 8.97 19.56 -2.76
N GLY A 145 8.36 20.41 -3.59
CA GLY A 145 7.93 21.76 -3.21
C GLY A 145 6.86 21.76 -2.11
N ALA A 146 5.84 20.92 -2.23
CA ALA A 146 4.78 20.79 -1.22
C ALA A 146 5.31 20.27 0.13
N VAL A 147 6.21 19.27 0.10
CA VAL A 147 6.89 18.75 1.29
C VAL A 147 7.77 19.82 1.94
N TYR A 148 8.53 20.59 1.15
CA TYR A 148 9.30 21.72 1.68
C TYR A 148 8.41 22.74 2.39
N GLU A 149 7.28 23.10 1.80
CA GLU A 149 6.33 24.00 2.46
C GLU A 149 5.79 23.41 3.76
N TYR A 150 5.44 22.12 3.79
CA TYR A 150 4.98 21.44 5.00
C TYR A 150 6.02 21.53 6.13
N LEU A 151 7.28 21.21 5.83
CA LEU A 151 8.38 21.20 6.80
C LEU A 151 8.70 22.60 7.36
N ASN A 152 8.42 23.67 6.61
CA ASN A 152 8.74 25.05 6.99
C ASN A 152 7.52 25.88 7.46
N LYS A 153 6.31 25.30 7.47
CA LYS A 153 5.09 25.97 7.99
C LYS A 153 4.95 25.88 9.53
N GLY A 154 5.92 25.29 10.23
CA GLY A 154 5.99 25.17 11.69
C GLY A 154 6.69 26.33 12.40
#